data_AF-A0A5D0CNX8-F1
#
_entry.id   AF-A0A5D0CNX8-F1
#
_cell.length_a   1.000
_cell.length_b   1.000
_cell.length_c   1.000
_cell.angle_alpha   90.00
_cell.angle_beta   90.00
_cell.angle_gamma   90.00
#
_symmetry.space_group_name_H-M   'P 1'
#
loop_
_entity.id
_entity.type
_entity.pdbx_description
1 polymer ?
#
loop_
_entity_poly.entity_id
_entity_poly.type
_entity_poly.pdbx_seq_one_letter_code
_entity_poly.pdbx_strand_id
1 'polypeptide(L)' 'MKAGGEAFLVHLIFQRHHIPPDEVYNKDENVKRFMYASMMLQLEEEEKARKEQERAARRMKS' A
#
# COMPACT_ATOMS: atom_id res chain seq x y z
N MET A 1 -5.31 -10.05 8.18
CA MET A 1 -5.12 -9.49 6.82
C MET A 1 -6.36 -8.67 6.47
N LYS A 2 -6.29 -7.34 6.52
CA LYS A 2 -7.42 -6.49 6.12
C LYS A 2 -7.53 -6.53 4.59
N ALA A 3 -8.68 -7.01 4.12
CA ALA A 3 -9.25 -6.92 2.77
C ALA A 3 -8.27 -6.71 1.60
N GLY A 4 -7.93 -7.80 0.90
CA GLY A 4 -7.60 -7.72 -0.53
C GLY A 4 -6.36 -8.46 -1.04
N GLY A 5 -5.47 -8.95 -0.18
CA GLY A 5 -4.32 -9.79 -0.58
C GLY A 5 -3.46 -9.20 -1.70
N GLU A 6 -2.88 -10.05 -2.55
CA GLU A 6 -2.05 -9.62 -3.69
C GLU A 6 -2.84 -8.81 -4.73
N ALA A 7 -4.09 -9.17 -5.00
CA ALA A 7 -4.92 -8.48 -6.00
C ALA A 7 -5.16 -7.00 -5.63
N PHE A 8 -5.29 -6.70 -4.33
CA PHE A 8 -5.41 -5.34 -3.85
C PHE A 8 -4.11 -4.55 -3.99
N LEU A 9 -2.96 -5.17 -3.70
CA LEU A 9 -1.66 -4.54 -3.93
C LEU A 9 -1.46 -4.23 -5.41
N VAL A 10 -1.80 -5.16 -6.30
CA VAL A 10 -1.76 -4.94 -7.76
C VAL A 10 -2.69 -3.79 -8.17
N HIS A 11 -3.91 -3.75 -7.64
CA HIS A 11 -4.86 -2.66 -7.92
C HIS A 11 -4.30 -1.29 -7.48
N LEU A 12 -3.66 -1.22 -6.30
CA LEU A 12 -3.03 0.01 -5.81
C LEU A 12 -1.81 0.41 -6.64
N ILE A 13 -0.98 -0.55 -7.04
CA ILE A 13 0.16 -0.30 -7.92
C ILE A 13 -0.33 0.28 -9.26
N PHE A 14 -1.41 -0.26 -9.82
CA PHE A 14 -2.02 0.29 -11.02
C PHE A 14 -2.55 1.71 -10.81
N GLN A 15 -3.28 1.97 -9.73
CA GLN A 15 -3.84 3.31 -9.47
C GLN A 15 -2.76 4.37 -9.21
N ARG A 16 -1.68 4.02 -8.50
CA ARG A 16 -0.65 4.97 -8.07
C ARG A 16 0.47 5.16 -9.07
N HIS A 17 0.87 4.09 -9.74
CA HIS A 17 2.04 4.07 -10.61
C HIS A 17 1.68 3.85 -12.08
N HIS A 18 0.40 3.67 -12.41
CA HIS A 18 -0.09 3.40 -13.76
C HIS A 18 0.54 2.15 -14.41
N ILE A 19 1.03 1.22 -13.58
CA ILE A 19 1.57 -0.05 -14.04
C ILE A 19 0.41 -1.03 -14.15
N PRO A 20 0.08 -1.50 -15.37
CA PRO A 20 -1.07 -2.35 -15.56
C PRO A 20 -0.84 -3.75 -14.94
N PRO A 21 -1.91 -4.45 -14.52
CA PRO A 21 -1.78 -5.71 -13.81
C PRO A 21 -0.99 -6.79 -14.58
N ASP A 22 -1.14 -6.85 -15.90
CA ASP A 22 -0.44 -7.79 -16.77
C ASP A 22 1.08 -7.59 -16.72
N GLU A 23 1.55 -6.33 -16.70
CA GLU A 23 2.96 -6.02 -16.50
C GLU A 23 3.47 -6.48 -15.14
N VAL A 24 2.65 -6.41 -14.08
CA VAL A 24 3.04 -6.91 -12.77
C VAL A 24 3.09 -8.44 -12.77
N TYR A 25 2.08 -9.11 -13.31
CA TYR A 25 2.01 -10.58 -13.31
C TYR A 25 3.10 -11.25 -14.15
N ASN A 26 3.47 -10.63 -15.27
CA ASN A 26 4.50 -11.12 -16.18
C ASN A 26 5.94 -10.94 -15.68
N LYS A 27 6.16 -10.19 -14.58
CA LYS A 27 7.49 -10.03 -13.99
C LYS A 27 7.92 -11.28 -13.22
N ASP A 28 9.24 -11.44 -13.08
CA ASP A 28 9.84 -12.48 -12.24
C ASP A 28 9.31 -12.42 -10.80
N GLU A 29 9.24 -13.57 -10.14
CA GLU A 29 8.71 -13.64 -8.77
C GLU A 29 9.44 -12.73 -7.78
N ASN A 30 10.76 -12.59 -7.91
CA ASN A 30 11.54 -11.69 -7.05
C ASN A 30 11.16 -10.22 -7.25
N VAL A 31 10.92 -9.83 -8.51
CA VAL A 31 10.48 -8.47 -8.85
C VAL A 31 9.07 -8.22 -8.35
N LYS A 32 8.15 -9.18 -8.51
CA LYS A 32 6.79 -9.10 -7.96
C LYS A 32 6.80 -8.95 -6.44
N ARG A 33 7.58 -9.79 -5.74
CA ARG A 33 7.74 -9.70 -4.28
C ARG A 33 8.26 -8.35 -3.84
N PHE A 34 9.24 -7.79 -4.56
CA PHE A 34 9.74 -6.45 -4.29
C PHE A 34 8.65 -5.40 -4.44
N MET A 35 7.92 -5.40 -5.57
CA MET A 35 6.84 -4.45 -5.82
C MET A 35 5.74 -4.51 -4.75
N TYR A 36 5.33 -5.72 -4.36
CA TYR A 36 4.33 -5.91 -3.30
C TYR A 36 4.85 -5.46 -1.94
N ALA A 37 6.09 -5.80 -1.59
CA ALA A 37 6.70 -5.39 -0.33
C ALA A 37 6.82 -3.85 -0.25
N SER A 38 7.23 -3.18 -1.32
CA SER A 38 7.30 -1.73 -1.39
C SER A 38 5.92 -1.09 -1.21
N MET A 39 4.89 -1.63 -1.86
CA MET A 39 3.52 -1.11 -1.70
C MET A 39 2.98 -1.33 -0.28
N MET A 40 3.26 -2.48 0.32
CA MET A 40 2.88 -2.74 1.73
C MET A 40 3.55 -1.75 2.68
N LEU A 41 4.85 -1.47 2.49
CA LEU A 41 5.57 -0.50 3.32
C LEU A 41 4.95 0.89 3.27
N GLN A 42 4.58 1.36 2.08
CA GLN A 42 3.90 2.65 1.93
C GLN A 42 2.56 2.70 2.66
N LEU A 43 1.77 1.62 2.58
CA LEU A 43 0.49 1.53 3.29
C LEU A 43 0.66 1.57 4.81
N GLU A 44 1.71 0.93 5.34
CA GLU A 44 2.03 0.95 6.77
C GLU A 44 2.43 2.35 7.24
N GLU A 45 3.24 3.06 6.47
CA GLU A 45 3.64 4.45 6.75
C GLU A 45 2.43 5.40 6.72
N GLU A 46 1.54 5.25 5.74
CA GLU A 46 0.30 6.02 5.65
C GLU A 46 -0.65 5.73 6.82
N GLU A 47 -0.80 4.46 7.23
CA GLU A 47 -1.61 4.11 8.39
C GLU A 47 -1.03 4.70 9.69
N LYS A 48 0.30 4.70 9.83
CA LYS A 48 0.98 5.30 10.98
C LYS A 48 0.76 6.81 11.01
N ALA A 49 0.96 7.50 9.88
CA ALA A 49 0.72 8.93 9.76
C ALA A 49 -0.75 9.29 10.09
N ARG A 50 -1.71 8.52 9.59
CA ARG A 50 -3.13 8.71 9.90
C ARG A 50 -3.42 8.57 11.39
N LYS A 51 -2.88 7.54 12.05
CA LYS A 51 -3.03 7.33 13.51
C LYS A 51 -2.41 8.47 14.31
N GLU A 52 -1.27 9.00 13.89
CA GLU A 52 -0.63 10.14 14.56
C GLU A 52 -1.46 11.42 14.41
N GLN A 53 -1.98 11.69 13.22
CA GLN A 53 -2.90 12.81 12.98
C GLN A 53 -4.19 12.70 13.80
N GLU A 54 -4.81 11.50 13.86
CA GLU A 54 -5.99 11.25 14.69
C GLU A 54 -5.71 11.51 16.18
N ARG A 55 -4.54 11.09 16.68
CA ARG A 55 -4.11 11.35 18.06
C ARG A 55 -3.88 12.84 18.32
N ALA A 56 -3.22 13.54 17.40
CA ALA A 56 -3.02 14.98 17.49
C ALA A 56 -4.35 15.75 17.50
N ALA A 57 -5.27 15.40 16.60
CA ALA A 57 -6.60 16.00 16.52
C ALA A 57 -7.44 15.77 17.78
N ARG A 58 -7.32 14.59 18.42
CA ARG A 58 -7.96 14.32 19.72
C ARG A 58 -7.40 15.17 20.85
N ARG A 59 -6.08 15.40 20.87
CA ARG A 59 -5.41 16.26 21.87
C ARG A 59 -5.81 17.74 21.73
N MET A 60 -6.02 18.22 20.51
CA MET A 60 -6.44 19.62 20.27
C MET A 60 -7.92 19.90 20.58
N LYS A 61 -8.74 18.86 20.73
CA LYS A 61 -10.17 18.98 21.08
C LYS A 61 -10.46 18.85 22.58
N SER A 62 -9.44 18.52 23.39
CA SER A 62 -9.52 18.44 24.87
C SER A 62 -8.96 19.70 25.50
#